data_AF-A0A350WWX8-F1
#
_entry.id   AF-A0A350WWX8-F1
#
_cell.length_a   1.000
_cell.length_b   1.000
_cell.length_c   1.000
_cell.angle_alpha   90.00
_cell.angle_beta   90.00
_cell.angle_gamma   90.00
#
_symmetry.space_group_name_H-M   'P 1'
#
loop_
_entity.id
_entity.type
_entity.pdbx_description
1 polymer ?
#
loop_
_entity_poly.entity_id
_entity_poly.type
_entity_poly.pdbx_seq_one_letter_code
_entity_poly.pdbx_strand_id
1 'polypeptide(L)'
;MKKILFLVLAAIALFVPVAAVIAAGEFDYIVIRGPGITGEINVSNPLFTEDIFTFADFSEGSINPPSDPGLGYQIVRMHAEGSKGIPYDQLHYYPYSGYVYYDGIVNGYSEYGTQWYLANPEIEEPFRAVLAEDARLTWIPFAVLAVLLIGFFVVYQMKPKRPQ
;
A
#
# COMPACT_ATOMS: atom_id res chain seq x y z
N MET A 1 17.41 -53.59 16.96
CA MET A 1 17.68 -52.17 17.27
C MET A 1 17.77 -51.28 16.01
N LYS A 2 18.51 -51.65 14.95
CA LYS A 2 18.63 -50.85 13.70
C LYS A 2 17.29 -50.50 13.01
N LYS A 3 16.29 -51.39 13.06
CA LYS A 3 14.96 -51.18 12.44
C LYS A 3 14.10 -50.15 13.18
N ILE A 4 14.23 -50.06 14.51
CA ILE A 4 13.53 -49.08 15.33
C ILE A 4 14.14 -47.69 15.12
N LEU A 5 15.47 -47.61 15.01
CA LEU A 5 16.16 -46.37 14.67
C LEU A 5 15.71 -45.81 13.30
N PHE A 6 15.52 -46.68 12.31
CA PHE A 6 15.01 -46.31 10.98
C PHE A 6 13.57 -45.77 11.03
N LEU A 7 12.69 -46.38 11.84
CA LEU A 7 11.31 -45.91 12.01
C LEU A 7 11.24 -44.56 12.73
N VAL A 8 12.12 -44.33 13.71
CA VAL A 8 12.21 -43.04 14.42
C VAL A 8 12.73 -41.94 13.48
N LEU A 9 13.74 -42.23 12.66
CA LEU A 9 14.25 -41.28 11.65
C LEU A 9 13.20 -40.95 10.58
N ALA A 10 12.41 -41.93 10.14
CA ALA A 10 11.32 -41.70 9.18
C ALA A 10 10.18 -40.86 9.78
N ALA A 11 9.87 -41.03 11.07
CA ALA A 11 8.85 -40.25 11.76
C ALA A 11 9.28 -38.78 11.97
N ILE A 12 10.58 -38.52 12.20
CA ILE A 12 11.10 -37.15 12.36
C ILE A 12 11.10 -36.38 11.03
N ALA A 13 11.31 -37.06 9.90
CA ALA A 13 11.26 -36.44 8.57
C ALA A 13 9.87 -35.92 8.17
N LEU A 14 8.79 -36.45 8.77
CA LEU A 14 7.41 -36.00 8.55
C LEU A 14 7.06 -34.70 9.30
N PHE A 15 7.91 -34.26 10.23
CA PHE A 15 7.74 -33.01 10.98
C PHE A 15 8.59 -31.86 10.46
N VAL A 16 9.20 -31.97 9.27
CA VAL A 16 9.82 -30.81 8.64
C VAL A 16 8.69 -29.90 8.16
N PRO A 17 8.50 -28.71 8.76
CA PRO A 17 7.55 -27.75 8.21
C PRO A 17 8.02 -27.44 6.80
N VAL A 18 7.16 -27.72 5.82
CA VAL A 18 7.35 -27.20 4.47
C VAL A 18 7.29 -25.69 4.64
N ALA A 19 8.44 -25.04 4.62
CA ALA A 19 8.50 -23.59 4.55
C ALA A 19 7.71 -23.21 3.30
N ALA A 20 6.56 -22.57 3.49
CA ALA A 20 5.83 -21.98 2.40
C ALA A 20 6.80 -21.00 1.74
N VAL A 21 7.23 -21.32 0.53
CA VAL A 21 7.85 -20.35 -0.34
C VAL A 21 6.75 -19.35 -0.63
N ILE A 22 6.70 -18.28 0.15
CA ILE A 22 5.94 -17.08 -0.21
C ILE A 22 6.58 -16.65 -1.51
N ALA A 23 5.88 -16.85 -2.63
CA ALA A 23 6.31 -16.29 -3.90
C ALA A 23 6.55 -14.80 -3.62
N ALA A 24 7.79 -14.34 -3.82
CA ALA A 24 8.01 -12.91 -3.89
C ALA A 24 7.07 -12.43 -5.00
N GLY A 25 6.15 -11.52 -4.67
CA GLY A 25 5.34 -10.87 -5.69
C GLY A 25 6.25 -10.28 -6.76
N GLU A 26 5.70 -9.95 -7.93
CA GLU A 26 6.48 -9.28 -8.97
C GLU A 26 7.18 -8.01 -8.44
N PHE A 27 6.64 -7.38 -7.39
CA PHE A 27 7.24 -6.26 -6.67
C PHE A 27 7.32 -6.54 -5.16
N ASP A 28 8.22 -5.85 -4.47
CA ASP A 28 8.38 -5.98 -3.01
C ASP A 28 7.39 -5.07 -2.26
N TYR A 29 7.11 -3.89 -2.81
CA TYR A 29 6.14 -2.95 -2.28
C TYR A 29 5.75 -1.90 -3.33
N ILE A 30 4.66 -1.19 -3.06
CA ILE A 30 4.29 0.03 -3.77
C ILE A 30 4.47 1.25 -2.87
N VAL A 31 4.75 2.39 -3.50
CA VAL A 31 4.78 3.71 -2.89
C VAL A 31 3.57 4.49 -3.41
N ILE A 32 2.75 5.02 -2.50
CA ILE A 32 1.55 5.79 -2.83
C ILE A 32 1.77 7.24 -2.43
N ARG A 33 1.49 8.16 -3.35
CA ARG A 33 1.51 9.62 -3.14
C ARG A 33 0.27 10.25 -3.75
N GLY A 34 -0.25 11.30 -3.13
CA GLY A 34 -1.40 11.98 -3.68
C GLY A 34 -2.19 12.82 -2.68
N PRO A 35 -3.40 13.25 -3.08
CA PRO A 35 -4.26 14.10 -2.26
C PRO A 35 -4.55 13.48 -0.89
N GLY A 36 -4.32 14.26 0.17
CA GLY A 36 -4.59 13.86 1.55
C GLY A 36 -3.48 13.05 2.23
N ILE A 37 -2.41 12.67 1.52
CA ILE A 37 -1.27 11.93 2.08
C ILE A 37 -0.17 12.92 2.48
N THR A 38 0.31 12.82 3.72
CA THR A 38 1.48 13.59 4.18
C THR A 38 2.73 12.74 4.05
N GLY A 39 3.45 12.87 2.93
CA GLY A 39 4.64 12.05 2.63
C GLY A 39 4.30 10.91 1.68
N GLU A 40 4.61 9.67 2.08
CA GLU A 40 4.52 8.48 1.25
C GLU A 40 3.96 7.31 2.06
N ILE A 41 3.08 6.52 1.46
CA ILE A 41 2.60 5.26 2.05
C ILE A 41 3.31 4.12 1.34
N ASN A 42 4.01 3.26 2.09
CA ASN A 42 4.62 2.05 1.57
C ASN A 42 3.73 0.85 1.87
N VAL A 43 3.35 0.08 0.85
CA VAL A 43 2.44 -1.05 0.99
C VAL A 43 3.06 -2.30 0.37
N SER A 44 3.24 -3.34 1.18
CA SER A 44 3.76 -4.65 0.76
C SER A 44 2.69 -5.73 0.69
N ASN A 45 1.40 -5.33 0.60
CA ASN A 45 0.31 -6.29 0.50
C ASN A 45 0.38 -6.99 -0.87
N PRO A 46 0.41 -8.33 -0.92
CA PRO A 46 0.50 -9.10 -2.16
C PRO A 46 -0.57 -8.75 -3.19
N LEU A 47 -1.75 -8.33 -2.74
CA LEU A 47 -2.82 -7.85 -3.62
C LEU A 47 -2.36 -6.73 -4.57
N PHE A 48 -1.41 -5.87 -4.13
CA PHE A 48 -0.88 -4.76 -4.91
C PHE A 48 0.45 -5.05 -5.60
N THR A 49 1.09 -6.18 -5.28
CA THR A 49 2.49 -6.43 -5.64
C THR A 49 2.71 -7.73 -6.41
N GLU A 50 1.72 -8.63 -6.49
CA GLU A 50 1.88 -9.92 -7.18
C GLU A 50 1.78 -9.83 -8.70
N ASP A 51 1.04 -8.87 -9.26
CA ASP A 51 0.75 -8.80 -10.70
C ASP A 51 1.02 -7.40 -11.29
N ILE A 52 1.77 -7.35 -12.41
CA ILE A 52 1.97 -6.13 -13.19
C ILE A 52 0.65 -5.48 -13.68
N PHE A 53 -0.42 -6.25 -13.79
CA PHE A 53 -1.73 -5.80 -14.25
C PHE A 53 -2.73 -5.50 -13.13
N THR A 54 -2.32 -5.59 -11.85
CA THR A 54 -3.21 -5.38 -10.71
C THR A 54 -4.09 -4.12 -10.83
N PHE A 55 -3.52 -2.99 -11.23
CA PHE A 55 -4.24 -1.70 -11.20
C PHE A 55 -5.13 -1.45 -12.42
N ALA A 56 -4.79 -1.99 -13.59
CA ALA A 56 -5.42 -1.63 -14.86
C ALA A 56 -5.86 -2.87 -15.62
N ASP A 57 -7.05 -2.79 -16.21
CA ASP A 57 -7.55 -3.82 -17.11
C ASP A 57 -7.04 -3.56 -18.53
N PHE A 58 -5.97 -4.28 -18.89
CA PHE A 58 -5.37 -4.17 -20.22
C PHE A 58 -6.13 -4.97 -21.29
N SER A 59 -7.12 -5.80 -20.92
CA SER A 59 -7.84 -6.66 -21.86
C SER A 59 -8.73 -5.88 -22.84
N GLU A 60 -9.21 -4.71 -22.40
CA GLU A 60 -10.00 -3.76 -23.19
C GLU A 60 -9.12 -2.84 -24.07
N GLY A 61 -7.80 -2.86 -23.87
CA GLY A 61 -6.86 -1.94 -24.50
C GLY A 61 -6.91 -0.52 -23.91
N SER A 62 -6.22 0.42 -24.57
CA SER A 62 -6.20 1.81 -24.11
C SER A 62 -7.47 2.56 -24.49
N ILE A 63 -7.86 3.47 -23.61
CA ILE A 63 -9.02 4.34 -23.76
C ILE A 63 -8.61 5.78 -24.07
N ASN A 64 -9.56 6.59 -24.50
CA ASN A 64 -9.34 8.02 -24.59
C ASN A 64 -9.17 8.63 -23.18
N PRO A 65 -8.33 9.67 -23.04
CA PRO A 65 -8.21 10.40 -21.79
C PRO A 65 -9.60 10.88 -21.29
N PRO A 66 -9.96 10.63 -20.03
CA PRO A 66 -11.20 11.15 -19.45
C PRO A 66 -11.13 12.68 -19.35
N SER A 67 -12.26 13.36 -19.57
CA SER A 67 -12.33 14.83 -19.49
C SER A 67 -12.13 15.36 -18.07
N ASP A 68 -12.48 14.56 -17.07
CA ASP A 68 -12.26 14.82 -15.64
C ASP A 68 -12.01 13.49 -14.90
N PRO A 69 -10.72 13.09 -14.74
CA PRO A 69 -10.39 11.89 -13.98
C PRO A 69 -10.52 12.07 -12.46
N GLY A 70 -10.76 13.30 -11.97
CA GLY A 70 -10.80 13.58 -10.53
C GLY A 70 -9.45 13.43 -9.83
N LEU A 71 -9.48 12.94 -8.59
CA LEU A 71 -8.30 12.85 -7.72
C LEU A 71 -7.49 11.57 -8.01
N GLY A 72 -6.30 11.78 -8.57
CA GLY A 72 -5.34 10.71 -8.86
C GLY A 72 -4.29 10.55 -7.76
N TYR A 73 -3.84 9.31 -7.58
CA TYR A 73 -2.76 8.92 -6.70
C TYR A 73 -1.63 8.33 -7.55
N GLN A 74 -0.43 8.88 -7.39
CA GLN A 74 0.77 8.31 -7.99
C GLN A 74 1.13 7.02 -7.24
N ILE A 75 1.31 5.95 -7.99
CA ILE A 75 1.77 4.65 -7.54
C ILE A 75 3.11 4.38 -8.21
N VAL A 76 4.12 4.04 -7.41
CA VAL A 76 5.42 3.59 -7.90
C VAL A 76 5.63 2.18 -7.38
N ARG A 77 5.88 1.22 -8.27
CA ARG A 77 6.18 -0.15 -7.86
C ARG A 77 7.67 -0.31 -7.67
N MET A 78 8.06 -0.94 -6.58
CA MET A 78 9.44 -0.93 -6.10
C MET A 78 9.96 -2.35 -5.90
N HIS A 79 11.22 -2.56 -6.27
CA HIS A 79 12.02 -3.66 -5.76
C HIS A 79 12.88 -3.21 -4.59
N ALA A 80 13.09 -4.09 -3.62
CA ALA A 80 13.98 -3.87 -2.49
C ALA A 80 15.36 -4.49 -2.78
N GLU A 81 16.39 -3.66 -2.88
CA GLU A 81 17.78 -4.12 -2.95
C GLU A 81 18.55 -3.63 -1.70
N GLY A 82 18.62 -4.52 -0.70
CA GLY A 82 19.20 -4.19 0.60
C GLY A 82 18.38 -3.12 1.34
N SER A 83 18.97 -1.95 1.58
CA SER A 83 18.27 -0.80 2.19
C SER A 83 17.74 0.21 1.17
N LYS A 84 17.89 -0.07 -0.12
CA LYS A 84 17.47 0.82 -1.20
C LYS A 84 16.22 0.29 -1.89
N GLY A 85 15.26 1.17 -2.12
CA GLY A 85 14.17 0.93 -3.05
C GLY A 85 14.58 1.30 -4.47
N ILE A 86 14.34 0.41 -5.42
CA ILE A 86 14.57 0.63 -6.84
C ILE A 86 13.21 0.70 -7.53
N PRO A 87 12.82 1.85 -8.10
CA PRO A 87 11.55 1.97 -8.81
C PRO A 87 11.61 1.16 -10.09
N TYR A 88 10.59 0.34 -10.31
CA TYR A 88 10.40 -0.42 -11.53
C TYR A 88 9.60 0.40 -12.54
N ASP A 89 8.39 0.82 -12.18
CA ASP A 89 7.49 1.60 -13.04
C ASP A 89 6.60 2.55 -12.22
N GLN A 90 5.78 3.31 -12.94
CA GLN A 90 4.90 4.30 -12.35
C GLN A 90 3.54 4.34 -13.06
N LEU A 91 2.50 4.62 -12.28
CA LEU A 91 1.16 4.93 -12.78
C LEU A 91 0.45 5.94 -11.88
N HIS A 92 -0.62 6.54 -12.42
CA HIS A 92 -1.59 7.31 -11.66
C HIS A 92 -2.91 6.54 -11.61
N TYR A 93 -3.37 6.24 -10.40
CA TYR A 93 -4.64 5.56 -10.16
C TYR A 93 -5.69 6.53 -9.64
N TYR A 94 -6.87 6.50 -10.24
CA TYR A 94 -8.02 7.35 -9.92
C TYR A 94 -9.15 6.47 -9.35
N PRO A 95 -9.13 6.16 -8.03
CA PRO A 95 -10.01 5.16 -7.45
C PRO A 95 -11.49 5.54 -7.48
N TYR A 96 -11.81 6.84 -7.51
CA TYR A 96 -13.20 7.30 -7.48
C TYR A 96 -13.87 7.37 -8.85
N SER A 97 -13.08 7.39 -9.92
CA SER A 97 -13.55 7.44 -11.30
C SER A 97 -13.27 6.15 -12.07
N GLY A 98 -12.48 5.23 -11.51
CA GLY A 98 -12.16 3.94 -12.13
C GLY A 98 -11.19 4.04 -13.30
N TYR A 99 -10.22 4.96 -13.26
CA TYR A 99 -9.23 5.13 -14.33
C TYR A 99 -7.81 4.89 -13.84
N VAL A 100 -6.94 4.47 -14.76
CA VAL A 100 -5.49 4.44 -14.59
C VAL A 100 -4.84 5.14 -15.76
N TYR A 101 -3.86 6.00 -15.48
CA TYR A 101 -2.90 6.45 -16.47
C TYR A 101 -1.56 5.77 -16.19
N TYR A 102 -1.11 4.91 -17.10
CA TYR A 102 0.15 4.18 -16.93
C TYR A 102 1.29 5.03 -17.48
N ASP A 103 2.16 5.54 -16.60
CA ASP A 103 3.29 6.39 -17.01
C ASP A 103 4.34 5.56 -17.77
N GLY A 104 4.60 4.34 -17.31
CA GLY A 104 5.53 3.39 -17.91
C GLY A 104 6.68 2.97 -17.00
N ILE A 105 7.58 2.16 -17.54
CA ILE A 105 8.77 1.64 -16.84
C ILE A 105 9.78 2.77 -16.63
N VAL A 106 10.28 2.90 -15.39
CA VAL A 106 11.27 3.93 -15.04
C VAL A 106 12.58 3.66 -15.77
N ASN A 107 13.06 4.66 -16.51
CA ASN A 107 14.24 4.55 -17.40
C ASN A 107 14.13 3.44 -18.45
N GLY A 108 12.92 2.99 -18.75
CA GLY A 108 12.64 1.93 -19.71
C GLY A 108 11.61 2.35 -20.75
N TYR A 109 11.19 1.37 -21.53
CA TYR A 109 10.11 1.52 -22.49
C TYR A 109 9.06 0.44 -22.22
N SER A 110 7.79 0.82 -22.31
CA SER A 110 6.67 -0.10 -22.32
C SER A 110 5.73 0.30 -23.44
N GLU A 111 5.24 -0.68 -24.20
CA GLU A 111 4.24 -0.47 -25.24
C GLU A 111 2.89 0.03 -24.68
N TYR A 112 2.65 -0.20 -23.39
CA TYR A 112 1.48 0.29 -22.67
C TYR A 112 1.68 1.70 -22.09
N GLY A 113 2.93 2.21 -22.09
CA GLY A 113 3.28 3.48 -21.43
C GLY A 113 2.58 4.69 -22.05
N THR A 114 2.36 5.71 -21.24
CA THR A 114 1.74 7.00 -21.63
C THR A 114 0.31 6.88 -22.16
N GLN A 115 -0.44 5.90 -21.66
CA GLN A 115 -1.81 5.62 -22.10
C GLN A 115 -2.77 5.54 -20.91
N TRP A 116 -4.05 5.72 -21.21
CA TRP A 116 -5.15 5.60 -20.26
C TRP A 116 -5.81 4.23 -20.39
N TYR A 117 -6.23 3.69 -19.25
CA TYR A 117 -6.89 2.40 -19.12
C TYR A 117 -8.05 2.49 -18.13
N LEU A 118 -8.98 1.55 -18.23
CA LEU A 118 -9.92 1.29 -17.15
C LEU A 118 -9.16 0.66 -15.98
N ALA A 119 -9.52 1.07 -14.77
CA ALA A 119 -8.98 0.44 -13.57
C ALA A 119 -9.59 -0.95 -13.37
N ASN A 120 -8.82 -1.85 -12.78
CA ASN A 120 -9.38 -3.11 -12.28
C ASN A 120 -10.34 -2.80 -11.11
N PRO A 121 -11.63 -3.17 -11.19
CA PRO A 121 -12.58 -2.88 -10.12
C PRO A 121 -12.26 -3.61 -8.80
N GLU A 122 -11.53 -4.74 -8.85
CA GLU A 122 -11.22 -5.54 -7.66
C GLU A 122 -10.27 -4.81 -6.68
N ILE A 123 -9.53 -3.82 -7.16
CA ILE A 123 -8.56 -3.09 -6.32
C ILE A 123 -9.12 -1.83 -5.66
N GLU A 124 -10.33 -1.38 -6.05
CA GLU A 124 -10.87 -0.11 -5.59
C GLU A 124 -11.04 -0.06 -4.07
N GLU A 125 -11.79 -1.01 -3.52
CA GLU A 125 -12.08 -1.05 -2.08
C GLU A 125 -10.81 -1.27 -1.25
N PRO A 126 -9.94 -2.24 -1.58
CA PRO A 126 -8.70 -2.45 -0.84
C PRO A 126 -7.78 -1.24 -0.88
N PHE A 127 -7.66 -0.56 -2.03
CA PHE A 127 -6.84 0.63 -2.15
C PHE A 127 -7.39 1.78 -1.29
N ARG A 128 -8.71 1.98 -1.30
CA ARG A 128 -9.35 2.98 -0.45
C ARG A 128 -9.25 2.67 1.04
N ALA A 129 -9.22 1.40 1.42
CA ALA A 129 -8.97 0.99 2.80
C ALA A 129 -7.58 1.43 3.28
N VAL A 130 -6.54 1.27 2.44
CA VAL A 130 -5.18 1.77 2.73
C VAL A 130 -5.18 3.28 2.95
N LEU A 131 -5.83 4.05 2.07
CA LEU A 131 -5.91 5.51 2.21
C LEU A 131 -6.63 5.92 3.50
N ALA A 132 -7.69 5.20 3.87
CA ALA A 132 -8.45 5.49 5.09
C ALA A 132 -7.65 5.17 6.36
N GLU A 133 -6.83 4.12 6.34
CA GLU A 133 -5.96 3.77 7.47
C GLU A 133 -4.88 4.83 7.71
N ASP A 134 -4.20 5.27 6.65
CA ASP A 134 -3.18 6.34 6.74
C ASP A 134 -3.75 7.65 7.29
N ALA A 135 -4.91 8.06 6.77
CA ALA A 135 -5.60 9.26 7.25
C ALA A 135 -5.96 9.18 8.75
N ARG A 136 -6.37 8.00 9.24
CA ARG A 136 -6.66 7.77 10.66
C ARG A 136 -5.40 7.89 11.51
N LEU A 137 -4.31 7.24 11.10
CA LEU A 137 -3.03 7.26 11.82
C LEU A 137 -2.45 8.68 11.92
N THR A 138 -2.66 9.49 10.88
CA THR A 138 -2.20 10.89 10.87
C THR A 138 -2.99 11.77 11.83
N TRP A 139 -4.30 11.54 12.03
CA TRP A 139 -5.15 12.38 12.90
C TRP A 139 -5.04 12.02 14.39
N ILE A 140 -4.78 10.77 14.74
CA ILE A 140 -4.76 10.31 16.15
C ILE A 140 -3.88 11.20 17.07
N PRO A 141 -2.63 11.55 16.71
CA PRO A 141 -1.80 12.41 17.54
C PRO A 141 -2.41 13.80 17.79
N PHE A 142 -3.04 14.40 16.77
CA PHE A 142 -3.71 15.69 16.90
C PHE A 142 -4.94 15.61 17.81
N ALA A 143 -5.73 14.55 17.71
CA ALA A 143 -6.88 14.33 18.58
C ALA A 143 -6.43 14.17 20.05
N VAL A 144 -5.37 13.38 20.30
CA VAL A 144 -4.78 13.21 21.63
C VAL A 144 -4.27 14.55 22.17
N LEU A 145 -3.54 15.32 21.37
CA LEU A 145 -3.06 16.65 21.76
C LEU A 145 -4.21 17.60 22.11
N ALA A 146 -5.27 17.62 21.30
CA ALA A 146 -6.44 18.47 21.55
C ALA A 146 -7.12 18.11 22.89
N VAL A 147 -7.30 16.82 23.18
CA VAL A 147 -7.85 16.35 24.47
C VAL A 147 -6.98 16.79 25.64
N LEU A 148 -5.65 16.66 25.53
CA LEU A 148 -4.71 17.10 26.57
C LEU A 148 -4.78 18.61 26.82
N LEU A 149 -4.84 19.42 25.76
CA LEU A 149 -4.95 20.88 25.86
C LEU A 149 -6.27 21.30 26.51
N ILE A 150 -7.39 20.68 26.13
CA ILE A 150 -8.70 20.92 26.74
C ILE A 150 -8.67 20.56 28.23
N GLY A 151 -8.14 19.39 28.58
CA GLY A 151 -8.01 18.97 29.98
C GLY A 151 -7.16 19.94 30.81
N PHE A 152 -6.03 20.38 30.26
CA PHE A 152 -5.18 21.39 30.90
C PHE A 152 -5.91 22.71 31.10
N PHE A 153 -6.63 23.21 30.09
CA PHE A 153 -7.37 24.45 30.18
C PHE A 153 -8.47 24.39 31.25
N VAL A 154 -9.21 23.28 31.34
CA VAL A 154 -10.23 23.07 32.37
C VAL A 154 -9.59 23.11 33.76
N VAL A 155 -8.49 22.37 33.99
CA VAL A 155 -7.78 22.39 35.27
C VAL A 155 -7.24 23.78 35.61
N TYR A 156 -6.74 24.52 34.62
CA TYR A 156 -6.25 25.88 34.79
C TYR A 156 -7.36 26.84 35.25
N GLN A 157 -8.53 26.78 34.62
CA GLN A 157 -9.69 27.61 34.98
C GLN A 157 -10.26 27.28 36.37
N MET A 158 -10.11 26.04 36.83
CA MET A 158 -10.56 25.61 38.16
C MET A 158 -9.66 26.06 39.32
N LYS A 159 -8.51 26.72 39.05
CA LYS A 159 -7.67 27.24 40.15
C LYS A 159 -8.42 28.34 40.92
N PRO A 160 -8.59 28.20 42.25
CA PRO A 160 -9.24 29.22 43.05
C PRO A 160 -8.47 30.54 42.98
N LYS A 161 -9.18 31.64 42.75
CA LYS A 161 -8.58 32.98 42.81
C LYS A 161 -8.06 33.18 44.24
N ARG A 162 -6.77 33.50 44.38
CA ARG A 162 -6.20 33.82 45.69
C ARG A 162 -7.00 34.98 46.29
N PRO A 163 -7.48 34.88 47.55
CA PRO A 163 -8.09 36.01 48.22
C PRO A 163 -7.04 37.13 48.31
N GLN A 164 -7.43 38.33 47.88
CA GLN A 164 -6.65 39.56 48.08
C GLN A 164 -6.71 39.99 49.53
#